data_AF-A0A1N6WIK0-F1
#
_entry.id   AF-A0A1N6WIK0-F1
#
_cell.length_a   1.000
_cell.length_b   1.000
_cell.length_c   1.000
_cell.angle_alpha   90.00
_cell.angle_beta   90.00
_cell.angle_gamma   90.00
#
_symmetry.space_group_name_H-M   'P 1'
#
loop_
_entity.id
_entity.type
_entity.pdbx_description
1 polymer ?
#
loop_
_entity_poly.entity_id
_entity_poly.type
_entity_poly.pdbx_seq_one_letter_code
_entity_poly.pdbx_strand_id
1 'polypeptide(L)'
;MKTNGFDKLGKRLEQMQKGAKDLEATEEVSFEVLFNESFMRKYTNVPDIKTFISESPFEILNQEDFEKIDKNVWDQYVKDQSRFSNWQAMQEEAGKEYIAKKLGFR
;
A
#
# COMPACT_ATOMS: atom_id res chain seq x y z
N MET A 1 3.73 26.67 -32.28
CA MET A 1 4.23 25.77 -31.22
C MET A 1 3.23 25.72 -30.07
N LYS A 2 2.37 24.69 -29.99
CA LYS A 2 1.52 24.34 -28.81
C LYS A 2 1.01 22.89 -28.92
N THR A 3 1.89 21.88 -28.99
CA THR A 3 1.50 20.45 -29.05
C THR A 3 1.84 19.66 -27.79
N ASN A 4 2.93 20.05 -27.11
CA ASN A 4 3.46 19.33 -25.94
C ASN A 4 2.48 19.15 -24.77
N GLY A 5 1.47 20.02 -24.64
CA GLY A 5 0.44 19.89 -23.60
C GLY A 5 -0.57 18.79 -23.92
N PHE A 6 -1.10 18.78 -25.14
CA PHE A 6 -2.07 17.78 -25.58
C PHE A 6 -1.44 16.38 -25.66
N ASP A 7 -0.18 16.28 -26.10
CA ASP A 7 0.54 14.99 -26.13
C ASP A 7 0.74 14.39 -24.73
N LYS A 8 1.03 15.24 -23.73
CA LYS A 8 1.16 14.80 -22.33
C LYS A 8 -0.19 14.36 -21.74
N LEU A 9 -1.28 15.05 -22.11
CA LEU A 9 -2.63 14.67 -21.69
C LEU A 9 -3.04 13.32 -22.29
N GLY A 10 -2.78 13.09 -23.58
CA GLY A 10 -3.04 11.81 -24.25
C GLY A 10 -2.36 10.65 -23.55
N LYS A 11 -1.04 10.77 -23.27
CA LYS A 11 -0.28 9.74 -22.56
C LYS A 11 -0.82 9.43 -21.15
N ARG A 12 -1.28 10.45 -20.41
CA ARG A 12 -1.89 10.24 -19.09
C ARG A 12 -3.22 9.50 -19.20
N LEU A 13 -4.05 9.85 -20.18
CA LEU A 13 -5.34 9.19 -20.40
C LEU A 13 -5.16 7.71 -20.78
N GLU A 14 -4.19 7.40 -21.65
CA GLU A 14 -3.84 6.01 -22.00
C GLU A 14 -3.37 5.22 -20.77
N GLN A 15 -2.56 5.83 -19.90
CA GLN A 15 -2.10 5.18 -18.66
C GLN A 15 -3.27 4.90 -17.71
N MET A 16 -4.19 5.87 -17.53
CA MET A 16 -5.39 5.69 -16.71
C MET A 16 -6.27 4.56 -17.24
N GLN A 17 -6.50 4.52 -18.57
CA GLN A 17 -7.28 3.46 -19.21
C GLN A 17 -6.67 2.07 -18.99
N LYS A 18 -5.34 1.96 -19.11
CA LYS A 18 -4.63 0.71 -18.83
C LYS A 18 -4.75 0.33 -17.34
N GLY A 19 -4.50 1.27 -16.43
CA GLY A 19 -4.59 1.04 -14.99
C GLY A 19 -5.99 0.60 -14.53
N ALA A 20 -7.05 1.18 -15.10
CA ALA A 20 -8.42 0.78 -14.80
C ALA A 20 -8.72 -0.67 -15.23
N LYS A 21 -8.26 -1.07 -16.43
CA LYS A 21 -8.38 -2.46 -16.90
C LYS A 21 -7.62 -3.45 -16.01
N ASP A 22 -6.41 -3.09 -15.58
CA ASP A 22 -5.62 -3.92 -14.65
C ASP A 22 -6.35 -4.09 -13.30
N LEU A 23 -7.06 -3.07 -12.82
CA LEU A 23 -7.81 -3.11 -11.56
C LEU A 23 -9.12 -3.92 -11.66
N GLU A 24 -9.79 -3.87 -12.81
CA GLU A 24 -11.01 -4.67 -13.07
C GLU A 24 -10.74 -6.18 -13.10
N ALA A 25 -9.49 -6.60 -13.36
CA ALA A 25 -9.12 -8.00 -13.47
C ALA A 25 -9.14 -8.80 -12.14
N THR A 26 -9.48 -8.17 -11.00
CA THR A 26 -9.53 -8.82 -9.66
C THR A 26 -8.33 -9.70 -9.35
N GLU A 27 -7.13 -9.21 -9.63
CA GLU A 27 -5.91 -9.88 -9.16
C GLU A 27 -5.75 -9.60 -7.65
N GLU A 28 -5.62 -10.67 -6.85
CA GLU A 28 -5.16 -10.55 -5.47
C GLU A 28 -3.78 -9.89 -5.47
N VAL A 29 -3.70 -8.70 -4.87
CA VAL A 29 -2.44 -7.95 -4.77
C VAL A 29 -1.69 -8.42 -3.54
N SER A 30 -0.42 -8.78 -3.70
CA SER A 30 0.40 -9.21 -2.56
C SER A 30 0.70 -8.07 -1.58
N PHE A 31 0.92 -8.43 -0.31
CA PHE A 31 1.32 -7.48 0.73
C PHE A 31 2.58 -6.70 0.37
N GLU A 32 3.57 -7.33 -0.27
CA GLU A 32 4.81 -6.65 -0.67
C GLU A 32 4.58 -5.57 -1.74
N VAL A 33 3.55 -5.72 -2.57
CA VAL A 33 3.19 -4.72 -3.59
C VAL A 33 2.46 -3.53 -2.96
N LEU A 34 1.48 -3.80 -2.08
CA LEU A 34 0.75 -2.78 -1.34
C LEU A 34 1.67 -2.01 -0.39
N PHE A 35 2.41 -2.73 0.44
CA PHE A 35 3.35 -2.22 1.44
C PHE A 35 4.79 -2.24 0.92
N ASN A 36 4.99 -1.75 -0.29
CA ASN A 36 6.33 -1.64 -0.86
C ASN A 36 7.23 -0.69 -0.05
N GLU A 37 8.54 -0.77 -0.24
CA GLU A 37 9.51 0.03 0.52
C GLU A 37 9.23 1.54 0.50
N SER A 38 8.74 2.08 -0.62
CA SER A 38 8.42 3.51 -0.72
C SER A 38 7.27 3.89 0.21
N PHE A 39 6.25 3.04 0.33
CA PHE A 39 5.15 3.23 1.26
C PHE A 39 5.65 3.11 2.71
N MET A 40 6.38 2.03 3.01
CA MET A 40 6.88 1.75 4.37
C MET A 40 7.79 2.86 4.88
N ARG A 41 8.75 3.33 4.09
CA ARG A 41 9.62 4.46 4.46
C ARG A 41 8.88 5.78 4.61
N LYS A 42 7.76 5.97 3.92
CA LYS A 42 6.98 7.22 3.96
C LYS A 42 6.08 7.30 5.20
N TYR A 43 5.55 6.17 5.65
CA TYR A 43 4.52 6.13 6.69
C TYR A 43 4.88 5.37 7.95
N THR A 44 5.96 4.60 7.96
CA THR A 44 6.40 3.80 9.09
C THR A 44 7.83 4.12 9.49
N ASN A 45 8.24 3.65 10.66
CA ASN A 45 9.60 3.84 11.17
C ASN A 45 10.62 2.87 10.56
N VAL A 46 10.14 1.86 9.82
CA VAL A 46 10.93 0.74 9.29
C VAL A 46 10.89 0.72 7.75
N PRO A 47 11.89 0.13 7.09
CA PRO A 47 12.03 0.27 5.64
C PRO A 47 11.11 -0.61 4.80
N ASP A 48 10.58 -1.70 5.36
CA ASP A 48 9.81 -2.70 4.62
C ASP A 48 8.83 -3.48 5.52
N ILE A 49 7.84 -4.12 4.91
CA ILE A 49 6.77 -4.83 5.61
C ILE A 49 7.24 -6.09 6.34
N LYS A 50 8.32 -6.74 5.88
CA LYS A 50 8.86 -7.93 6.56
C LYS A 50 9.49 -7.52 7.87
N THR A 51 10.30 -6.46 7.85
CA THR A 51 10.89 -5.86 9.05
C THR A 51 9.78 -5.41 10.02
N PHE A 52 8.73 -4.75 9.51
CA PHE A 52 7.57 -4.36 10.32
C PHE A 52 6.87 -5.54 11.00
N ILE A 53 6.72 -6.68 10.34
CA ILE A 53 6.11 -7.85 10.98
C ILE A 53 7.09 -8.50 11.97
N SER A 54 8.36 -8.62 11.60
CA SER A 54 9.38 -9.29 12.42
C SER A 54 9.79 -8.53 13.68
N GLU A 55 9.68 -7.20 13.66
CA GLU A 55 9.93 -6.36 14.85
C GLU A 55 8.68 -6.23 15.74
N SER A 56 7.56 -6.83 15.34
CA SER A 56 6.39 -6.90 16.20
C SER A 56 6.67 -7.83 17.39
N PRO A 57 6.02 -7.61 18.55
CA PRO A 57 6.17 -8.49 19.71
C PRO A 57 5.48 -9.85 19.52
N PHE A 58 4.96 -10.15 18.32
CA PHE A 58 4.18 -11.33 18.02
C PHE A 58 4.96 -12.30 17.12
N GLU A 59 4.83 -13.59 17.38
CA GLU A 59 5.36 -14.63 16.50
C GLU A 59 4.36 -14.87 15.36
N ILE A 60 4.63 -14.30 14.19
CA ILE A 60 3.78 -14.42 12.99
C ILE A 60 4.56 -15.21 11.93
N LEU A 61 4.27 -16.50 11.79
CA LEU A 61 4.89 -17.35 10.76
C LEU A 61 3.97 -17.57 9.56
N ASN A 62 2.66 -17.43 9.76
CA ASN A 62 1.63 -17.62 8.76
C ASN A 62 0.40 -16.74 9.06
N GLN A 63 -0.61 -16.82 8.19
CA GLN A 63 -1.84 -16.04 8.33
C GLN A 63 -2.68 -16.44 9.56
N GLU A 64 -2.75 -17.73 9.93
CA GLU A 64 -3.50 -18.16 11.10
C GLU A 64 -2.91 -17.60 12.39
N ASP A 65 -1.59 -17.45 12.47
CA ASP A 65 -0.93 -16.82 13.62
C ASP A 65 -1.32 -15.35 13.73
N PHE A 66 -1.36 -14.65 12.61
CA PHE A 66 -1.81 -13.26 12.56
C PHE A 66 -3.26 -13.09 13.00
N GLU A 67 -4.16 -13.97 12.55
CA GLU A 67 -5.58 -13.92 12.89
C GLU A 67 -5.89 -14.21 14.37
N LYS A 68 -4.96 -14.85 15.09
CA LYS A 68 -5.07 -15.08 16.54
C LYS A 68 -4.66 -13.87 17.36
N ILE A 69 -3.98 -12.88 16.76
CA ILE A 69 -3.54 -11.68 17.48
C ILE A 69 -4.75 -10.83 17.81
N ASP A 70 -4.83 -10.38 19.07
CA ASP A 70 -5.87 -9.44 19.45
C ASP A 70 -5.74 -8.14 18.63
N LYS A 71 -6.84 -7.73 18.02
CA LYS A 71 -6.87 -6.58 17.11
C LYS A 71 -6.38 -5.30 17.79
N ASN A 72 -6.69 -5.09 19.07
CA ASN A 72 -6.35 -3.86 19.76
C ASN A 72 -4.85 -3.76 20.02
N VAL A 73 -4.20 -4.88 20.37
CA VAL A 73 -2.74 -4.89 20.57
C VAL A 73 -1.99 -4.74 19.24
N TRP A 74 -2.50 -5.32 18.15
CA TRP A 74 -1.95 -5.10 16.82
C TRP A 74 -2.13 -3.64 16.35
N ASP A 75 -3.31 -3.07 16.55
CA ASP A 75 -3.58 -1.67 16.22
C ASP A 75 -2.67 -0.71 17.01
N GLN A 76 -2.38 -1.03 18.28
CA GLN A 76 -1.43 -0.28 19.09
C GLN A 76 0.01 -0.38 18.52
N TYR A 77 0.46 -1.58 18.14
CA TYR A 77 1.76 -1.75 17.47
C TYR A 77 1.86 -0.91 16.19
N VAL A 78 0.81 -0.94 15.35
CA VAL A 78 0.75 -0.13 14.12
C VAL A 78 0.83 1.35 14.43
N LYS A 79 0.13 1.81 15.47
CA LYS A 79 0.16 3.20 15.91
C LYS A 79 1.53 3.65 16.40
N ASP A 80 2.27 2.77 17.06
CA ASP A 80 3.60 3.09 17.59
C ASP A 80 4.68 3.08 16.49
N GLN A 81 4.51 2.24 15.47
CA GLN A 81 5.47 2.08 14.37
C GLN A 81 5.15 2.87 13.10
N SER A 82 4.02 3.57 13.08
CA SER A 82 3.56 4.31 11.89
C SER A 82 2.84 5.60 12.21
N ARG A 83 2.47 6.33 11.15
CA ARG A 83 1.65 7.55 11.26
C ARG A 83 0.15 7.26 11.35
N PHE A 84 -0.26 5.99 11.27
CA PHE A 84 -1.65 5.57 11.24
C PHE A 84 -2.18 5.26 12.65
N SER A 85 -3.49 5.40 12.84
CA SER A 85 -4.12 5.14 14.14
C SER A 85 -4.36 3.66 14.44
N ASN A 86 -4.36 2.81 13.41
CA ASN A 86 -4.68 1.39 13.46
C ASN A 86 -4.30 0.72 12.13
N TRP A 87 -4.40 -0.61 12.08
CA TRP A 87 -4.05 -1.41 10.92
C TRP A 87 -4.94 -1.14 9.69
N GLN A 88 -6.24 -0.95 9.91
CA GLN A 88 -7.18 -0.69 8.83
C GLN A 88 -6.84 0.62 8.10
N ALA A 89 -6.54 1.70 8.83
CA ALA A 89 -6.15 2.98 8.24
C ALA A 89 -4.88 2.86 7.40
N MET A 90 -3.92 2.04 7.84
CA MET A 90 -2.69 1.76 7.09
C MET A 90 -2.98 1.00 5.79
N GLN A 91 -3.86 -0.02 5.83
CA GLN A 91 -4.29 -0.75 4.62
C GLN A 91 -5.04 0.14 3.63
N GLU A 92 -5.96 0.96 4.12
CA GLU A 92 -6.74 1.89 3.29
C GLU A 92 -5.82 2.88 2.55
N GLU A 93 -4.80 3.41 3.23
CA GLU A 93 -3.85 4.33 2.59
C GLU A 93 -2.95 3.60 1.58
N ALA A 94 -2.47 2.40 1.90
CA ALA A 94 -1.70 1.58 0.95
C ALA A 94 -2.51 1.27 -0.31
N GLY A 95 -3.81 0.92 -0.15
CA GLY A 95 -4.73 0.69 -1.25
C GLY A 95 -4.94 1.94 -2.11
N LYS A 96 -5.13 3.12 -1.49
CA LYS A 96 -5.24 4.40 -2.21
C LYS A 96 -3.99 4.71 -3.01
N GLU A 97 -2.79 4.58 -2.42
CA GLU A 97 -1.54 4.83 -3.13
C GLU A 97 -1.32 3.85 -4.28
N TYR A 98 -1.66 2.58 -4.08
CA TYR A 98 -1.59 1.57 -5.12
C TYR A 98 -2.49 1.90 -6.31
N ILE A 99 -3.78 2.22 -6.05
CA ILE A 99 -4.74 2.61 -7.08
C ILE A 99 -4.28 3.88 -7.79
N ALA A 100 -3.84 4.89 -7.03
CA ALA A 100 -3.33 6.14 -7.57
C ALA A 100 -2.16 5.89 -8.54
N LYS A 101 -1.20 5.07 -8.13
CA LYS A 101 -0.04 4.69 -8.95
C LYS A 101 -0.44 3.93 -10.21
N LYS A 102 -1.39 2.99 -10.12
CA LYS A 102 -1.92 2.25 -11.28
C LYS A 102 -2.60 3.17 -12.28
N LEU A 103 -3.35 4.16 -11.81
CA LEU A 103 -3.99 5.18 -12.63
C LEU A 103 -3.01 6.27 -13.13
N GLY A 104 -1.74 6.24 -12.71
CA GLY A 104 -0.73 7.20 -13.15
C GLY A 104 -0.72 8.53 -12.41
N PHE A 105 -1.41 8.58 -11.25
CA PHE A 105 -1.25 9.66 -10.29
C PHE A 105 0.06 9.43 -9.50
N ARG A 106 0.83 10.49 -9.30
CA ARG A 106 2.07 10.52 -8.52
C ARG A 106 2.04 11.73 -7.61
#